data_AF-A0A3C2E7V5-F1
#
_entry.id   AF-A0A3C2E7V5-F1
#
_cell.length_a   1.000
_cell.length_b   1.000
_cell.length_c   1.000
_cell.angle_alpha   90.00
_cell.angle_beta   90.00
_cell.angle_gamma   90.00
#
_symmetry.space_group_name_H-M   'P 1'
#
loop_
_entity.id
_entity.type
_entity.pdbx_description
1 polymer ?
#
loop_
_entity_poly.entity_id
_entity_poly.type
_entity_poly.pdbx_seq_one_letter_code
_entity_poly.pdbx_strand_id
1 'polypeptide(L)'
;APETRLRQVIDRFEEVEARLGSASDPDEIVRLSKEHAELRPVAEKAQALQDARSELEDLEAMMEGDDAEMAALAEDEYYALKKKLPALDAEMSRMLLPKD
;
A
#
# COMPACT_ATOMS: atom_id res chain seq x y z
N ALA A 1 -15.94 1.45 -3.01
CA ALA A 1 -15.59 0.14 -2.43
C ALA A 1 -14.42 0.32 -1.46
N PRO A 2 -14.05 -0.67 -0.63
CA PRO A 2 -12.86 -0.59 0.25
C PRO A 2 -11.58 -0.16 -0.51
N GLU A 3 -11.41 -0.63 -1.74
CA GLU A 3 -10.29 -0.25 -2.63
C GLU A 3 -10.27 1.23 -3.01
N THR A 4 -11.44 1.85 -3.16
CA THR A 4 -11.55 3.29 -3.43
C THR A 4 -10.98 4.10 -2.25
N ARG A 5 -11.21 3.63 -1.01
CA ARG A 5 -10.72 4.30 0.19
C ARG A 5 -9.22 4.13 0.38
N LEU A 6 -8.69 2.93 0.08
CA LEU A 6 -7.24 2.70 0.04
C LEU A 6 -6.55 3.71 -0.87
N ARG A 7 -7.01 3.81 -2.11
CA ARG A 7 -6.45 4.72 -3.10
C ARG A 7 -6.53 6.18 -2.66
N GLN A 8 -7.67 6.60 -2.12
CA GLN A 8 -7.83 7.97 -1.61
C GLN A 8 -6.83 8.32 -0.50
N VAL A 9 -6.50 7.38 0.38
CA VAL A 9 -5.51 7.63 1.44
C VAL A 9 -4.10 7.72 0.89
N ILE A 10 -3.75 6.86 -0.08
CA ILE A 10 -2.46 6.91 -0.78
C ILE A 10 -2.33 8.24 -1.54
N ASP A 11 -3.33 8.56 -2.40
CA ASP A 11 -3.36 9.80 -3.19
C ASP A 11 -3.22 11.03 -2.29
N ARG A 12 -3.91 11.06 -1.14
CA ARG A 12 -3.84 12.18 -0.21
C ARG A 12 -2.46 12.29 0.44
N PHE A 13 -1.86 11.16 0.82
CA PHE A 13 -0.52 11.13 1.39
C PHE A 13 0.52 11.65 0.41
N GLU A 14 0.48 11.19 -0.85
CA GLU A 14 1.36 11.67 -1.93
C GLU A 14 1.18 13.16 -2.21
N GLU A 15 -0.07 13.66 -2.21
CA GLU A 15 -0.36 15.09 -2.37
C GLU A 15 0.30 15.92 -1.24
N VAL A 16 0.17 15.45 0.00
CA VAL A 16 0.78 16.11 1.17
C VAL A 16 2.30 16.07 1.09
N GLU A 17 2.91 14.96 0.66
CA GLU A 17 4.36 14.86 0.45
C GLU A 17 4.85 15.81 -0.65
N ALA A 18 4.19 15.83 -1.80
CA ALA A 18 4.54 16.72 -2.91
C ALA A 18 4.44 18.20 -2.51
N ARG A 19 3.39 18.56 -1.76
CA ARG A 19 3.20 19.92 -1.25
C ARG A 19 4.23 20.27 -0.18
N LEU A 20 4.54 19.36 0.73
CA LEU A 20 5.58 19.57 1.74
C LEU A 20 6.96 19.80 1.10
N GLY A 21 7.29 19.06 0.04
CA GLY A 21 8.54 19.19 -0.70
C GLY A 21 8.70 20.52 -1.47
N SER A 22 7.60 21.24 -1.71
CA SER A 22 7.58 22.53 -2.41
C SER A 22 7.21 23.72 -1.53
N ALA A 23 6.80 23.48 -0.29
CA ALA A 23 6.39 24.51 0.66
C ALA A 23 7.58 25.35 1.13
N SER A 24 7.37 26.67 1.22
CA SER A 24 8.37 27.63 1.73
C SER A 24 7.86 28.45 2.92
N ASP A 25 6.55 28.45 3.16
CA ASP A 25 5.92 29.08 4.31
C ASP A 25 6.08 28.17 5.56
N PRO A 26 6.69 28.67 6.65
CA PRO A 26 6.91 27.86 7.87
C PRO A 26 5.63 27.34 8.51
N ASP A 27 4.54 28.11 8.51
CA ASP A 27 3.27 27.69 9.10
C ASP A 27 2.60 26.60 8.24
N GLU A 28 2.73 26.70 6.92
CA GLU A 28 2.31 25.66 5.99
C GLU A 28 3.09 24.36 6.19
N ILE A 29 4.42 24.43 6.29
CA ILE A 29 5.28 23.28 6.55
C ILE A 29 4.88 22.57 7.85
N VAL A 30 4.62 23.33 8.93
CA VAL A 30 4.19 22.75 10.22
C VAL A 30 2.83 22.06 10.09
N ARG A 31 1.87 22.65 9.37
CA ARG A 31 0.56 22.01 9.13
C ARG A 31 0.69 20.73 8.32
N LEU A 32 1.40 20.78 7.20
CA LEU A 32 1.60 19.63 6.32
C LEU A 32 2.39 18.51 7.00
N SER A 33 3.38 18.85 7.83
CA SER A 33 4.14 17.85 8.59
C SER A 33 3.26 17.09 9.59
N LYS A 34 2.30 17.77 10.22
CA LYS A 34 1.33 17.12 11.12
C LYS A 34 0.39 16.20 10.34
N GLU A 35 -0.17 16.69 9.24
CA GLU A 35 -1.05 15.90 8.38
C GLU A 35 -0.32 14.68 7.80
N HIS A 36 0.91 14.86 7.32
CA HIS A 36 1.77 13.76 6.85
C HIS A 36 1.96 12.69 7.92
N ALA A 37 2.31 13.10 9.15
CA ALA A 37 2.52 12.18 10.26
C ALA A 37 1.24 11.40 10.63
N GLU A 38 0.07 12.02 10.51
CA GLU A 38 -1.23 11.38 10.76
C GLU A 38 -1.61 10.38 9.66
N LEU A 39 -1.35 10.72 8.39
CA LEU A 39 -1.68 9.87 7.24
C LEU A 39 -0.70 8.72 7.03
N ARG A 40 0.59 8.95 7.32
CA ARG A 40 1.69 8.01 7.09
C ARG A 40 1.38 6.56 7.48
N PRO A 41 0.96 6.22 8.72
CA PRO A 41 0.75 4.83 9.09
C PRO A 41 -0.33 4.14 8.24
N VAL A 42 -1.38 4.87 7.85
CA VAL A 42 -2.48 4.34 7.04
C VAL A 42 -2.04 4.20 5.58
N ALA A 43 -1.33 5.20 5.05
CA ALA A 43 -0.82 5.21 3.68
C ALA A 43 0.24 4.12 3.45
N GLU A 44 1.22 3.96 4.35
CA GLU A 44 2.25 2.91 4.25
C GLU A 44 1.61 1.50 4.24
N LYS A 45 0.57 1.29 5.06
CA LYS A 45 -0.17 0.03 5.09
C LYS A 45 -1.03 -0.18 3.84
N ALA A 46 -1.64 0.88 3.34
CA ALA A 46 -2.41 0.85 2.11
C ALA A 46 -1.52 0.49 0.91
N GLN A 47 -0.34 1.12 0.82
CA GLN A 47 0.65 0.84 -0.21
C GLN A 47 1.14 -0.60 -0.12
N ALA A 48 1.51 -1.09 1.07
CA ALA A 48 1.96 -2.47 1.24
C ALA A 48 0.90 -3.51 0.83
N LEU A 49 -0.38 -3.23 1.07
CA LEU A 49 -1.47 -4.10 0.60
C LEU A 49 -1.61 -4.06 -0.92
N GLN A 50 -1.50 -2.87 -1.53
CA GLN A 50 -1.56 -2.72 -2.98
C GLN A 50 -0.38 -3.43 -3.66
N ASP A 51 0.84 -3.26 -3.13
CA ASP A 51 2.05 -3.90 -3.63
C ASP A 51 1.94 -5.42 -3.52
N ALA A 52 1.49 -5.94 -2.37
CA ALA A 52 1.28 -7.38 -2.19
C ALA A 52 0.25 -7.98 -3.16
N ARG A 53 -0.73 -7.19 -3.62
CA ARG A 53 -1.69 -7.64 -4.64
C ARG A 53 -1.06 -7.64 -6.03
N SER A 54 -0.29 -6.59 -6.36
CA SER A 54 0.46 -6.52 -7.61
C SER A 54 1.50 -7.65 -7.72
N GLU A 55 2.23 -7.90 -6.63
CA GLU A 55 3.24 -8.96 -6.56
C GLU A 55 2.61 -10.35 -6.74
N LEU A 56 1.37 -10.57 -6.28
CA LEU A 56 0.65 -11.81 -6.57
C LEU A 56 0.35 -11.98 -8.07
N GLU A 57 -0.04 -10.90 -8.76
CA GLU A 57 -0.29 -10.92 -10.20
C GLU A 57 1.01 -11.17 -10.98
N ASP A 58 2.10 -10.54 -10.56
CA ASP A 58 3.43 -10.72 -11.16
C ASP A 58 3.94 -12.16 -10.96
N LEU A 59 3.79 -12.71 -9.75
CA LEU A 59 4.18 -14.10 -9.44
C LEU A 59 3.32 -15.11 -10.19
N GLU A 60 2.02 -14.88 -10.33
CA GLU A 60 1.13 -15.72 -11.14
C GLU A 60 1.57 -15.74 -12.61
N ALA A 61 1.96 -14.58 -13.16
CA ALA A 61 2.51 -14.51 -14.51
C ALA A 61 3.87 -15.24 -14.65
N MET A 62 4.72 -15.21 -13.62
CA MET A 62 5.99 -15.95 -13.62
C MET A 62 5.78 -17.47 -13.56
N MET A 63 4.75 -17.95 -12.86
CA MET A 63 4.40 -19.37 -12.81
C MET A 63 3.98 -19.93 -14.18
N GLU A 64 3.41 -19.09 -15.04
CA GLU A 64 3.01 -19.45 -16.42
C GLU A 64 4.19 -19.40 -17.41
N GLY A 65 5.39 -19.02 -16.97
CA GLY A 65 6.58 -18.90 -17.80
C GLY A 65 7.19 -20.24 -18.26
N ASP A 66 8.07 -20.17 -19.27
CA ASP A 66 8.71 -21.35 -19.86
C ASP A 66 9.87 -21.93 -19.02
N ASP A 67 10.38 -21.19 -18.03
CA ASP A 67 11.45 -21.62 -17.14
C ASP A 67 10.88 -22.31 -15.88
N ALA A 68 10.97 -23.64 -15.86
CA ALA A 68 10.42 -24.47 -14.79
C ALA A 68 11.07 -24.24 -13.42
N GLU A 69 12.34 -23.82 -13.36
CA GLU A 69 13.00 -23.51 -12.08
C GLU A 69 12.46 -22.20 -11.51
N MET A 70 12.34 -21.18 -12.37
CA MET A 70 11.74 -19.90 -12.00
C MET A 70 10.25 -20.03 -11.63
N ALA A 71 9.49 -20.84 -12.37
CA ALA A 71 8.07 -21.07 -12.08
C ALA A 71 7.85 -21.73 -10.71
N ALA A 72 8.70 -22.68 -10.32
CA ALA A 72 8.63 -23.32 -9.00
C ALA A 72 8.95 -22.35 -7.86
N LEU A 73 9.93 -21.46 -8.05
CA LEU A 73 10.25 -20.41 -7.08
C LEU A 73 9.09 -19.41 -6.94
N ALA A 74 8.51 -18.99 -8.06
CA ALA A 74 7.36 -18.08 -8.08
C ALA A 74 6.13 -18.71 -7.40
N GLU A 75 5.90 -20.01 -7.58
CA GLU A 75 4.80 -20.74 -6.93
C GLU A 75 4.92 -20.72 -5.40
N ASP A 76 6.11 -21.01 -4.87
CA ASP A 76 6.38 -20.98 -3.43
C ASP A 76 6.15 -19.58 -2.83
N GLU A 77 6.66 -18.54 -3.51
CA GLU A 77 6.46 -17.14 -3.11
C GLU A 77 4.99 -16.71 -3.19
N TYR A 78 4.29 -17.09 -4.27
CA TYR A 78 2.88 -16.80 -4.49
C TYR A 78 2.03 -17.34 -3.34
N TYR A 79 2.20 -18.60 -2.96
CA TYR A 79 1.43 -19.19 -1.87
C TYR A 79 1.80 -18.59 -0.51
N ALA A 80 3.07 -18.25 -0.29
CA ALA A 80 3.50 -17.57 0.93
C ALA A 80 2.84 -16.19 1.06
N LEU A 81 2.77 -15.42 -0.02
CA LEU A 81 2.16 -14.10 -0.06
C LEU A 81 0.63 -14.18 0.03
N LYS A 82 0.00 -15.10 -0.71
CA LYS A 82 -1.45 -15.35 -0.69
C LYS A 82 -1.96 -15.72 0.70
N LYS A 83 -1.14 -16.40 1.51
CA LYS A 83 -1.46 -16.72 2.92
C LYS A 83 -1.41 -15.49 3.83
N LYS A 84 -0.57 -14.49 3.53
CA LYS A 84 -0.43 -13.25 4.32
C LYS A 84 -1.47 -12.21 3.94
N LEU A 85 -1.92 -12.18 2.68
CA LEU A 85 -2.83 -11.16 2.15
C LEU A 85 -4.10 -10.95 3.00
N PRO A 86 -4.82 -11.99 3.47
CA PRO A 86 -6.03 -11.79 4.28
C PRO A 86 -5.77 -11.04 5.61
N ALA A 87 -4.58 -11.19 6.19
CA ALA A 87 -4.22 -10.48 7.42
C ALA A 87 -3.97 -9.00 7.14
N LEU A 88 -3.30 -8.68 6.03
CA LEU A 88 -3.08 -7.30 5.57
C LEU A 88 -4.42 -6.62 5.24
N ASP A 89 -5.31 -7.31 4.53
CA ASP A 89 -6.67 -6.83 4.22
C ASP A 89 -7.49 -6.54 5.49
N ALA A 90 -7.42 -7.43 6.48
CA ALA A 90 -8.14 -7.25 7.74
C ALA A 90 -7.58 -6.09 8.58
N GLU A 91 -6.25 -5.96 8.64
CA GLU A 91 -5.59 -4.82 9.31
C GLU A 91 -6.00 -3.50 8.63
N MET A 92 -5.92 -3.45 7.30
CA MET A 92 -6.27 -2.25 6.55
C MET A 92 -7.74 -1.88 6.71
N SER A 93 -8.63 -2.86 6.64
CA SER A 93 -10.07 -2.65 6.86
C SER A 93 -10.34 -1.99 8.20
N ARG A 94 -9.64 -2.40 9.28
CA ARG A 94 -9.77 -1.80 10.62
C ARG A 94 -9.27 -0.36 10.67
N MET A 95 -8.17 -0.04 9.98
CA MET A 95 -7.60 1.31 9.96
C MET A 95 -8.46 2.29 9.15
N LEU A 96 -9.20 1.81 8.15
CA LEU A 96 -10.11 2.61 7.32
C LEU A 96 -11.53 2.73 7.91
N LEU A 97 -11.80 2.11 9.05
CA LEU A 97 -13.05 2.35 9.77
C LEU A 97 -13.07 3.79 10.29
N PRO A 98 -14.19 4.50 10.17
CA PRO A 98 -14.37 5.77 10.85
C PRO A 98 -14.07 5.56 12.34
N LYS A 99 -13.18 6.39 12.88
CA LYS A 99 -13.09 6.55 14.33
C LYS A 99 -14.26 7.45 14.70
N ASP A 100 -15.25 6.90 15.41
CA ASP A 100 -16.26 7.71 16.11
C ASP A 100 -15.59 8.67 17.11
#